data_AF-A0AA96SZQ0-F1
#
_entry.id   AF-A0AA96SZQ0-F1
#
_cell.length_a   1.000
_cell.length_b   1.000
_cell.length_c   1.000
_cell.angle_alpha   90.00
_cell.angle_beta   90.00
_cell.angle_gamma   90.00
#
_symmetry.space_group_name_H-M   'P 1'
#
loop_
_entity.id
_entity.type
_entity.pdbx_description
1 polymer ?
#
loop_
_entity_poly.entity_id
_entity_poly.type
_entity_poly.pdbx_seq_one_letter_code
_entity_poly.pdbx_strand_id
1 'polypeptide(L)'
;MLNWGLPATSWIRIYCPAIFDMLRGVRAMPEFDWRAPESYKRVQDAEITAIAWEYLRRNPDYRRDYEEMVGAGRVHNVTAGFRRRWGLCFRS
;
A
#
# COMPACT_ATOMS: atom_id res chain seq x y z
N MET A 1 37.84 -33.52 20.84
CA MET A 1 38.27 -32.38 21.68
C MET A 1 39.07 -31.42 20.83
N LEU A 2 38.54 -30.24 20.54
CA LEU A 2 39.28 -28.96 20.50
C LEU A 2 38.22 -27.86 20.71
N ASN A 3 38.19 -27.39 21.96
CA ASN A 3 37.31 -26.36 22.51
C ASN A 3 37.98 -25.00 22.30
N TRP A 4 37.42 -24.15 21.44
CA TRP A 4 37.95 -22.81 21.18
C TRP A 4 37.24 -21.76 22.04
N GLY A 5 37.53 -21.79 23.34
CA GLY A 5 37.00 -20.84 24.32
C GLY A 5 37.27 -19.38 23.93
N LEU A 6 36.23 -18.69 23.47
CA LEU A 6 36.18 -17.24 23.34
C LEU A 6 34.87 -16.72 23.97
N PRO A 7 34.90 -15.57 24.67
CA PRO A 7 33.73 -15.01 25.34
C PRO A 7 32.66 -14.57 24.33
N ALA A 8 31.39 -14.60 24.75
CA ALA A 8 30.20 -14.33 23.95
C ALA A 8 30.12 -12.93 23.29
N THR A 9 31.15 -12.10 23.42
CA THR A 9 31.23 -10.75 22.81
C THR A 9 31.97 -10.73 21.48
N SER A 10 32.50 -11.86 21.00
CA SER A 10 33.27 -11.97 19.74
C SER A 10 32.42 -12.16 18.46
N TRP A 11 31.17 -11.70 18.45
CA TRP A 11 30.32 -11.64 17.23
C TRP A 11 29.95 -10.21 16.84
N ILE A 12 30.43 -9.22 17.60
CA ILE A 12 30.22 -7.79 17.35
C ILE A 12 31.32 -7.26 16.43
N ARG A 13 31.40 -7.81 15.21
CA ARG A 13 32.15 -7.16 14.11
C ARG A 13 31.47 -7.24 12.76
N ILE A 14 30.22 -7.67 12.72
CA ILE A 14 29.34 -7.54 11.55
C ILE A 14 28.15 -6.66 11.97
N TYR A 15 28.44 -5.45 12.46
CA TYR A 15 27.38 -4.46 12.68
C TYR A 15 27.07 -3.80 11.33
N CYS A 16 26.17 -4.45 10.58
CA CYS A 16 25.40 -3.76 9.57
C CYS A 16 24.54 -2.71 10.31
N PRO A 17 24.67 -1.40 10.02
CA PRO A 17 23.89 -0.37 10.70
C PRO A 17 22.37 -0.65 10.61
N ALA A 18 21.93 -1.29 9.52
CA ALA A 18 20.54 -1.66 9.29
C ALA A 18 19.94 -2.62 10.35
N ILE A 19 20.74 -3.50 10.96
CA ILE A 19 20.26 -4.42 12.00
C ILE A 19 20.02 -3.66 13.32
N PHE A 20 20.84 -2.66 13.61
CA PHE A 20 20.69 -1.84 14.81
C PHE A 20 19.47 -0.90 14.72
N ASP A 21 19.20 -0.33 13.55
CA ASP A 21 18.03 0.51 13.30
C ASP A 21 16.72 -0.29 13.34
N MET A 22 16.74 -1.54 12.87
CA MET A 22 15.59 -2.46 12.93
C MET A 22 15.22 -2.84 14.37
N LEU A 23 16.21 -3.01 15.26
CA LEU A 23 15.99 -3.37 16.67
C LEU A 23 15.54 -2.20 17.55
N ARG A 24 15.81 -0.95 17.16
CA ARG A 24 15.39 0.26 17.91
C ARG A 24 13.98 0.74 17.60
N GLY A 25 13.23 0.09 16.70
CA GLY A 25 11.89 0.52 16.34
C GLY A 25 11.82 1.90 15.67
N VAL A 26 12.96 2.47 15.28
CA VAL A 26 13.02 3.68 14.46
C VAL A 26 12.79 3.23 13.02
N ARG A 27 11.54 2.89 12.70
CA ARG A 27 11.09 2.85 11.31
C ARG A 27 10.89 4.31 10.89
N ALA A 28 11.98 5.08 10.81
CA ALA A 28 12.00 6.23 9.95
C ALA A 28 11.94 5.66 8.53
N MET A 29 10.73 5.40 8.03
CA MET A 29 10.56 5.45 6.58
C MET A 29 11.11 6.82 6.20
N PRO A 30 12.15 6.91 5.35
CA PRO A 30 12.59 8.20 4.87
C PRO A 30 11.35 8.94 4.39
N GLU A 31 11.22 10.22 4.76
CA GLU A 31 10.08 11.06 4.43
C GLU A 31 9.77 10.87 2.94
N PHE A 32 8.74 10.08 2.64
CA PHE A 32 8.44 9.68 1.28
C PHE A 32 7.72 10.85 0.64
N ASP A 33 8.49 11.74 0.03
CA ASP A 33 7.92 12.78 -0.80
C ASP A 33 7.41 12.17 -2.11
N TRP A 34 6.13 11.82 -2.08
CA TRP A 34 5.43 11.28 -3.24
C TRP A 34 5.26 12.31 -4.37
N ARG A 35 5.49 13.60 -4.10
CA ARG A 35 5.48 14.69 -5.09
C ARG A 35 6.86 14.98 -5.66
N ALA A 36 7.93 14.40 -5.11
CA ALA A 36 9.25 14.48 -5.72
C ALA A 36 9.18 13.93 -7.17
N PRO A 37 9.82 14.58 -8.16
CA PRO A 37 9.76 14.18 -9.56
C PRO A 37 10.11 12.70 -9.78
N GLU A 38 11.12 12.19 -9.08
CA GLU A 38 11.58 10.81 -9.15
C GLU A 38 10.53 9.81 -8.66
N SER A 39 9.79 10.17 -7.60
CA SER A 39 8.68 9.38 -7.05
C SER A 39 7.45 9.42 -7.97
N TYR A 40 7.18 10.58 -8.57
CA TYR A 40 5.99 10.83 -9.38
C TYR A 40 6.11 10.34 -10.83
N LYS A 41 7.33 10.11 -11.32
CA LYS A 41 7.62 9.70 -12.70
C LYS A 41 6.77 8.52 -13.18
N ARG A 42 6.60 7.48 -12.34
CA ARG A 42 5.78 6.31 -12.70
C ARG A 42 4.28 6.60 -12.76
N VAL A 43 3.81 7.61 -12.05
CA VAL A 43 2.40 8.04 -12.01
C VAL A 43 2.08 8.89 -13.24
N GLN A 44 3.04 9.64 -13.77
CA GLN A 44 2.86 10.43 -15.00
C GLN A 44 2.57 9.56 -16.23
N ASP A 45 3.19 8.40 -16.31
CA ASP A 45 3.00 7.45 -17.41
C ASP A 45 1.75 6.58 -17.24
N ALA A 46 1.09 6.65 -16.08
CA ALA A 46 -0.07 5.82 -15.78
C ALA A 46 -1.38 6.46 -16.27
N GLU A 47 -2.28 5.62 -16.75
CA GLU A 47 -3.60 6.06 -17.19
C GLU A 47 -4.43 6.54 -16.00
N ILE A 48 -4.99 7.75 -16.10
CA ILE A 48 -5.67 8.42 -14.98
C ILE A 48 -6.89 7.63 -14.50
N THR A 49 -7.64 7.00 -15.42
CA THR A 49 -8.80 6.17 -15.06
C THR A 49 -8.35 4.93 -14.28
N ALA A 50 -7.23 4.31 -14.64
CA ALA A 50 -6.64 3.20 -13.92
C ALA A 50 -6.22 3.61 -12.51
N ILE A 51 -5.57 4.77 -12.33
CA ILE A 51 -5.23 5.29 -10.99
C ILE A 51 -6.51 5.54 -10.16
N ALA A 52 -7.51 6.19 -10.76
CA ALA A 52 -8.78 6.46 -10.09
C ALA A 52 -9.49 5.15 -9.67
N TRP A 53 -9.47 4.14 -10.53
CA TRP A 53 -10.02 2.82 -10.23
C TRP A 53 -9.25 2.11 -9.10
N GLU A 54 -7.93 2.16 -9.14
CA GLU A 54 -7.04 1.61 -8.13
C GLU A 54 -7.26 2.24 -6.75
N TYR A 55 -7.59 3.53 -6.70
CA TYR A 55 -7.98 4.22 -5.47
C TYR A 55 -9.36 3.75 -4.99
N LEU A 56 -10.35 3.74 -5.88
CA LEU A 56 -11.72 3.38 -5.57
C LEU A 56 -11.84 1.95 -5.03
N ARG A 57 -11.24 0.95 -5.70
CA ARG A 57 -11.34 -0.47 -5.28
C ARG A 57 -10.63 -0.78 -3.96
N ARG A 58 -9.67 0.07 -3.56
CA ARG A 58 -8.96 -0.04 -2.27
C ARG A 58 -9.69 0.66 -1.13
N ASN A 59 -10.69 1.50 -1.44
CA ASN A 59 -11.51 2.14 -0.41
C ASN A 59 -12.36 1.08 0.32
N PRO A 60 -12.26 0.96 1.66
CA PRO A 60 -13.00 -0.04 2.43
C PRO A 60 -14.52 0.19 2.38
N ASP A 61 -14.97 1.44 2.35
CA ASP A 61 -16.39 1.76 2.25
C ASP A 61 -16.93 1.39 0.87
N TYR A 62 -16.15 1.61 -0.20
CA TYR A 62 -16.53 1.16 -1.54
C TYR A 62 -16.66 -0.36 -1.60
N ARG A 63 -15.70 -1.07 -0.99
CA ARG A 63 -15.73 -2.53 -0.96
C ARG A 63 -16.98 -3.06 -0.26
N ARG A 64 -17.31 -2.52 0.93
CA ARG A 64 -18.53 -2.90 1.66
C ARG A 64 -19.78 -2.62 0.84
N ASP A 65 -19.93 -1.40 0.31
CA ASP A 65 -21.08 -1.03 -0.51
C ASP A 65 -21.20 -1.93 -1.76
N TYR A 66 -20.08 -2.27 -2.39
CA TYR A 66 -20.04 -3.15 -3.56
C TYR A 66 -20.44 -4.58 -3.20
N GLU A 67 -19.93 -5.12 -2.09
CA GLU A 67 -20.31 -6.45 -1.58
C GLU A 67 -21.79 -6.53 -1.23
N GLU A 68 -22.36 -5.51 -0.58
CA GLU A 68 -23.80 -5.41 -0.31
C GLU A 68 -24.61 -5.37 -1.60
N MET A 69 -24.17 -4.60 -2.59
CA MET A 69 -24.82 -4.52 -3.90
C MET A 69 -24.78 -5.86 -4.66
N VAL A 70 -23.65 -6.56 -4.61
CA VAL A 70 -23.46 -7.89 -5.21
C VAL A 70 -24.34 -8.92 -4.50
N GLY A 71 -24.36 -8.92 -3.16
CA GLY A 71 -25.21 -9.79 -2.35
C GLY A 71 -26.71 -9.57 -2.62
N ALA A 72 -27.10 -8.35 -2.98
CA ALA A 72 -28.47 -8.02 -3.40
C ALA A 72 -28.78 -8.37 -4.87
N GLY A 73 -27.84 -8.95 -5.63
CA GLY A 73 -28.02 -9.31 -7.04
C GLY A 73 -28.10 -8.12 -8.01
N ARG A 74 -27.61 -6.94 -7.60
CA ARG A 74 -27.77 -5.67 -8.37
C ARG A 74 -26.58 -5.32 -9.26
N VAL A 75 -25.68 -6.27 -9.54
CA VAL A 75 -24.44 -6.03 -10.29
C VAL A 75 -24.69 -5.42 -11.67
N HIS A 76 -25.79 -5.83 -12.33
CA HIS A 76 -26.18 -5.30 -13.65
C HIS A 76 -27.15 -4.12 -13.58
N ASN A 77 -27.64 -3.76 -12.38
CA ASN A 77 -28.58 -2.67 -12.16
C ASN A 77 -28.10 -1.77 -11.00
N VAL A 78 -26.91 -1.21 -11.18
CA VAL A 78 -26.30 -0.28 -10.22
C VAL A 78 -27.17 0.97 -10.10
N THR A 79 -27.61 1.26 -8.87
CA THR A 79 -28.52 2.39 -8.60
C THR A 79 -27.86 3.73 -8.92
N ALA A 80 -28.67 4.73 -9.28
CA ALA A 80 -28.17 6.08 -9.49
C ALA A 80 -27.53 6.68 -8.22
N GLY A 81 -27.99 6.29 -7.04
CA GLY A 81 -27.39 6.68 -5.76
C GLY A 81 -25.98 6.15 -5.58
N PHE A 82 -25.75 4.87 -5.90
CA PHE A 82 -24.43 4.25 -5.86
C PHE A 82 -23.46 4.94 -6.83
N ARG A 83 -23.91 5.21 -8.07
CA ARG A 83 -23.10 5.91 -9.08
C ARG A 83 -22.70 7.31 -8.63
N ARG A 84 -23.64 8.09 -8.09
CA ARG A 84 -23.37 9.44 -7.58
C ARG A 84 -22.42 9.43 -6.39
N ARG A 85 -22.61 8.50 -5.44
CA ARG A 85 -21.75 8.38 -4.25
C ARG A 85 -20.29 8.12 -4.63
N TRP A 86 -20.06 7.25 -5.61
CA TRP A 86 -18.72 6.79 -5.98
C TRP A 86 -18.14 7.46 -7.23
N GLY A 87 -18.85 8.43 -7.82
CA GLY A 87 -18.40 9.12 -9.04
C GLY A 87 -18.30 8.20 -10.28
N LEU A 88 -19.02 7.07 -10.26
CA LEU A 88 -19.02 6.09 -11.35
C LEU A 88 -19.99 6.53 -12.45
N CYS A 89 -19.54 7.44 -13.31
CA CYS A 89 -20.25 7.80 -14.53
C CYS A 89 -19.76 6.91 -15.68
N PHE A 90 -20.42 5.78 -15.92
CA PHE A 90 -20.34 5.13 -17.22
C PHE A 90 -21.02 6.05 -18.24
N ARG A 91 -20.34 6.35 -19.35
CA ARG A 91 -20.98 7.05 -20.47
C ARG A 91 -22.17 6.19 -20.92
N SER A 92 -23.34 6.80 -20.97
CA SER A 92 -24.56 6.23 -21.57
C SER A 92 -24.41 6.09 -23.07
#